data_AF-A0A4Y2SZB3-F1
#
_entry.id   AF-A0A4Y2SZB3-F1
#
_cell.length_a   1.000
_cell.length_b   1.000
_cell.length_c   1.000
_cell.angle_alpha   90.00
_cell.angle_beta   90.00
_cell.angle_gamma   90.00
#
_symmetry.space_group_name_H-M   'P 1'
#
loop_
_entity.id
_entity.type
_entity.pdbx_description
1 polymer ?
#
loop_
_entity_poly.entity_id
_entity_poly.type
_entity_poly.pdbx_seq_one_letter_code
_entity_poly.pdbx_strand_id
1 'polypeptide(L)'
;MSKWMQTGCDHGRANGYFLESIDDSECRFLAVHCSSYSKYEEGECPPQNSTVAEMGHNVKRTKLQPPARFYLRTNDKKPFCLENSIRFR
;
A
#
# COMPACT_ATOMS: atom_id res chain seq x y z
N MET A 1 4.27 -7.11 -25.48
CA MET A 1 4.35 -5.64 -25.29
C MET A 1 5.80 -5.26 -24.98
N SER A 2 6.31 -4.18 -25.57
CA SER A 2 7.69 -3.72 -25.34
C SER A 2 7.86 -3.17 -23.91
N LYS A 3 9.02 -3.43 -23.31
CA LYS A 3 9.41 -3.07 -21.93
C LYS A 3 9.10 -1.61 -21.55
N TRP A 4 9.14 -0.70 -22.52
CA TRP A 4 8.94 0.74 -22.33
C TRP A 4 7.48 1.15 -22.07
N MET A 5 6.50 0.45 -22.65
CA MET A 5 5.08 0.70 -22.37
C MET A 5 4.68 0.23 -20.96
N GLN A 6 5.39 -0.78 -20.42
CA GLN A 6 5.14 -1.32 -19.09
C GLN A 6 5.68 -0.38 -18.00
N THR A 7 6.90 0.16 -18.16
CA THR A 7 7.48 1.13 -17.22
C THR A 7 6.64 2.40 -17.09
N GLY A 8 6.06 2.91 -18.19
CA GLY A 8 5.18 4.08 -18.15
C GLY A 8 3.88 3.81 -17.37
N CYS A 9 3.32 2.61 -17.53
CA CYS A 9 2.13 2.20 -16.78
C CYS A 9 2.44 2.06 -15.28
N ASP A 10 3.48 1.30 -14.92
CA ASP A 10 3.84 1.04 -13.52
C ASP A 10 4.25 2.33 -12.79
N HIS A 11 5.04 3.19 -13.44
CA HIS A 11 5.44 4.48 -12.86
C HIS A 11 4.22 5.40 -12.64
N GLY A 12 3.28 5.42 -13.60
CA GLY A 12 2.05 6.21 -13.51
C GLY A 12 1.12 5.82 -12.36
N ARG A 13 1.18 4.56 -11.88
CA ARG A 13 0.33 4.08 -10.78
C ARG A 13 0.55 4.84 -9.48
N ALA A 14 1.78 5.29 -9.20
CA ALA A 14 2.06 6.08 -8.00
C ALA A 14 1.21 7.35 -7.92
N ASN A 15 1.06 8.07 -9.04
CA ASN A 15 0.20 9.25 -9.13
C ASN A 15 -1.27 8.87 -8.96
N GLY A 16 -1.71 7.77 -9.59
CA GLY A 16 -3.08 7.27 -9.47
C GLY A 16 -3.47 6.94 -8.03
N TYR A 17 -2.57 6.27 -7.29
CA TYR A 17 -2.79 5.94 -5.89
C TYR A 17 -2.80 7.18 -4.99
N PHE A 18 -1.88 8.12 -5.21
CA PHE A 18 -1.83 9.34 -4.41
C PHE A 18 -3.08 10.19 -4.63
N LEU A 19 -3.52 10.36 -5.88
CA LEU A 19 -4.76 11.09 -6.20
C LEU A 19 -5.99 10.45 -5.56
N GLU A 20 -6.09 9.12 -5.59
CA GLU A 20 -7.20 8.42 -4.94
C GLU A 20 -7.14 8.53 -3.42
N SER A 21 -5.95 8.53 -2.82
CA SER A 21 -5.80 8.65 -1.35
C SER A 21 -6.25 9.99 -0.75
N ILE A 22 -6.56 10.99 -1.59
CA ILE A 22 -7.09 12.28 -1.15
C ILE A 22 -8.57 12.15 -0.75
N ASP A 23 -9.33 11.29 -1.45
CA ASP A 23 -10.74 11.04 -1.19
C ASP A 23 -10.91 9.68 -0.52
N ASP A 24 -11.21 9.68 0.78
CA ASP A 24 -11.34 8.48 1.60
C ASP A 24 -12.79 7.96 1.71
N SER A 25 -13.69 8.44 0.85
CA SER A 25 -15.11 8.06 0.87
C SER A 25 -15.37 6.59 0.51
N GLU A 26 -14.57 6.00 -0.39
CA GLU A 26 -14.71 4.60 -0.85
C GLU A 26 -13.91 3.63 0.04
N CYS A 27 -12.59 3.81 0.13
CA CYS A 27 -11.73 3.01 1.01
C CYS A 27 -10.40 3.72 1.31
N ARG A 28 -9.63 3.15 2.25
CA ARG A 28 -8.31 3.65 2.65
C ARG A 28 -7.19 2.69 2.25
N PHE A 29 -6.04 3.25 1.86
CA PHE A 29 -4.83 2.47 1.56
C PHE A 29 -4.08 2.11 2.84
N LEU A 30 -4.47 1.01 3.48
CA LEU A 30 -3.85 0.56 4.72
C LEU A 30 -2.65 -0.35 4.40
N ALA A 31 -1.47 0.07 4.86
CA ALA A 31 -0.20 -0.60 4.66
C ALA A 31 0.41 -1.05 5.99
N VAL A 32 1.05 -2.22 5.99
CA VAL A 32 1.67 -2.84 7.15
C VAL A 32 3.18 -2.70 7.08
N HIS A 33 3.79 -2.33 8.19
CA HIS A 33 5.23 -2.41 8.36
C HIS A 33 5.69 -3.87 8.36
N CYS A 34 6.67 -4.20 7.53
CA CYS A 34 7.30 -5.52 7.52
C CYS A 34 8.78 -5.41 7.14
N SER A 35 9.60 -6.38 7.54
CA SER A 35 11.05 -6.34 7.27
C SER A 35 11.40 -6.63 5.81
N SER A 36 10.53 -7.32 5.07
CA SER A 36 10.70 -7.60 3.64
C SER A 36 9.34 -7.83 2.98
N TYR A 37 9.31 -7.73 1.65
CA TYR A 37 8.11 -8.02 0.88
C TYR A 37 7.74 -9.51 0.95
N SER A 38 8.71 -10.43 0.90
CA SER A 38 8.45 -11.87 1.02
C SER A 38 7.75 -12.24 2.35
N LYS A 39 8.22 -11.70 3.48
CA LYS A 39 7.59 -11.92 4.79
C LYS A 39 6.17 -11.34 4.86
N TYR A 40 5.93 -10.23 4.17
CA TYR A 40 4.58 -9.67 4.01
C TYR A 40 3.69 -10.60 3.18
N GLU A 41 4.20 -11.19 2.09
CA GLU A 41 3.45 -12.14 1.28
C GLU A 41 3.15 -13.46 2.00
N GLU A 42 4.07 -13.90 2.87
CA GLU A 42 3.93 -15.08 3.73
C GLU A 42 3.01 -14.83 4.95
N GLY A 43 2.55 -13.59 5.16
CA GLY A 43 1.66 -13.23 6.27
C GLY A 43 2.35 -13.13 7.64
N GLU A 44 3.68 -13.05 7.69
CA GLU A 44 4.45 -13.00 8.94
C GLU A 44 4.33 -11.66 9.70
N CYS A 45 3.74 -10.66 9.06
CA CYS A 45 3.53 -9.32 9.63
C CYS A 45 2.03 -9.04 9.76
N PRO A 46 1.31 -9.70 10.69
CA PRO A 46 -0.12 -9.47 10.85
C PRO A 46 -0.37 -8.04 11.36
N PRO A 47 -1.43 -7.34 10.91
CA PRO A 47 -1.74 -5.96 11.29
C PRO A 47 -1.98 -5.78 12.78
N GLN A 48 -2.38 -6.85 13.49
CA GLN A 48 -2.58 -6.83 14.94
C GLN A 48 -1.27 -6.63 15.72
N ASN A 49 -0.15 -7.11 15.16
CA ASN A 49 1.17 -7.06 15.80
C ASN A 49 2.18 -6.18 15.03
N SER A 50 1.73 -5.46 14.01
CA SER A 50 2.58 -4.67 13.13
C SER A 50 2.08 -3.23 13.07
N THR A 51 2.99 -2.28 12.87
CA THR A 51 2.61 -0.88 12.66
C THR A 51 1.84 -0.76 11.35
N VAL A 52 0.62 -0.24 11.40
CA VAL A 52 -0.20 0.09 10.23
C VAL A 52 -0.14 1.59 9.97
N ALA A 53 -0.02 1.98 8.70
CA ALA A 53 -0.06 3.37 8.28
C ALA A 53 -0.87 3.51 6.99
N GLU A 54 -1.48 4.68 6.79
CA GLU A 54 -2.13 5.04 5.54
C GLU A 54 -1.07 5.44 4.50
N MET A 55 -1.17 4.90 3.28
CA MET A 55 -0.39 5.37 2.14
C MET A 55 -1.09 6.56 1.50
N GLY A 56 -0.34 7.63 1.20
CA GLY A 56 -0.84 8.77 0.43
C GLY A 56 -1.11 10.01 1.28
N HIS A 57 -2.15 10.78 0.93
CA HIS A 57 -2.41 12.12 1.48
C HIS A 57 -2.60 12.11 3.00
N ASN A 58 -3.41 11.17 3.50
CA ASN A 58 -3.79 11.07 4.91
C ASN A 58 -2.73 10.37 5.80
N VAL A 59 -1.51 10.19 5.31
CA VAL A 59 -0.42 9.54 6.07
C VAL A 59 -0.12 10.29 7.36
N LYS A 60 -0.06 9.56 8.47
CA LYS A 60 0.38 10.08 9.78
C LYS A 60 1.79 9.60 10.08
N ARG A 61 2.57 10.45 10.76
CA ARG A 61 3.93 10.08 11.21
C ARG A 61 3.85 8.89 12.16
N THR A 62 4.63 7.85 11.87
CA THR A 62 4.78 6.69 12.75
C THR A 62 5.94 6.90 13.71
N LYS A 63 6.03 6.07 14.76
CA LYS A 63 7.15 6.09 15.71
C LYS A 63 8.39 5.34 15.20
N LEU A 64 8.32 4.72 14.02
CA LEU A 64 9.42 3.94 13.46
C LEU A 64 10.52 4.87 12.95
N GLN A 65 11.77 4.47 13.16
CA GLN A 65 12.92 5.18 12.63
C GLN A 65 13.09 4.85 11.13
N PRO A 66 13.34 5.85 10.26
CA PRO A 66 13.66 5.60 8.87
C PRO A 66 15.00 4.85 8.70
N PRO A 67 15.14 3.99 7.68
CA PRO A 67 14.13 3.61 6.71
C PRO A 67 13.14 2.57 7.26
N ALA A 68 11.85 2.90 7.23
CA ALA A 68 10.76 1.97 7.56
C ALA A 68 10.02 1.57 6.28
N ARG A 69 9.79 0.27 6.09
CA ARG A 69 9.15 -0.28 4.88
C ARG A 69 7.75 -0.76 5.18
N PHE A 70 6.81 -0.29 4.37
CA PHE A 70 5.40 -0.63 4.48
C PHE A 70 4.92 -1.28 3.18
N TYR A 71 4.02 -2.25 3.31
CA TYR A 71 3.51 -3.05 2.21
C TYR A 71 2.00 -3.14 2.27
N LEU A 72 1.36 -3.13 1.10
CA LEU A 72 -0.07 -3.29 0.92
C LEU A 72 -0.33 -3.95 -0.44
N ARG A 73 -1.53 -4.49 -0.62
CA ARG A 73 -2.05 -4.91 -1.92
C ARG A 73 -3.00 -3.82 -2.46
N THR A 74 -3.11 -3.76 -3.79
CA THR A 74 -4.01 -2.85 -4.51
C THR A 74 -4.72 -3.60 -5.62
N ASN A 75 -5.87 -3.10 -6.08
CA ASN A 75 -6.54 -3.60 -7.28
C ASN A 75 -5.81 -3.17 -8.55
N ASP A 76 -6.06 -3.86 -9.65
CA ASP A 76 -5.55 -3.49 -10.98
C ASP A 76 -6.19 -2.20 -11.50
N LYS A 77 -7.44 -1.90 -11.10
CA LYS A 77 -8.28 -0.74 -11.47
C LYS A 77 -8.86 -0.05 -10.24
N LYS A 78 -9.47 1.12 -10.45
CA LYS A 78 -10.18 1.86 -9.40
C LYS A 78 -11.44 1.09 -8.91
N PRO A 79 -11.78 1.16 -7.60
CA PRO A 79 -10.95 1.71 -6.53
C PRO A 79 -9.69 0.84 -6.35
N PHE A 80 -8.52 1.48 -6.34
CA PHE A 80 -7.24 0.79 -6.20
C PHE A 80 -7.03 0.29 -4.77
N CYS A 81 -7.62 0.96 -3.77
CA CYS A 81 -7.59 0.47 -2.40
C CYS A 81 -8.38 -0.85 -2.25
N LEU A 82 -7.95 -1.67 -1.30
CA LEU A 82 -8.63 -2.90 -0.92
C LEU A 82 -9.25 -2.69 0.45
N GLU A 83 -10.58 -2.75 0.54
CA GLU A 83 -11.32 -2.58 1.80
C GLU A 83 -10.88 -3.58 2.88
N ASN A 84 -10.40 -4.76 2.47
CA ASN A 84 -9.85 -5.80 3.33
C ASN A 84 -8.32 -5.91 3.29
N SER A 85 -7.56 -4.85 2.93
CA SER A 85 -6.09 -4.94 2.74
C SER A 85 -5.32 -5.43 3.98
N ILE A 86 -5.93 -5.32 5.17
CA ILE A 86 -5.40 -5.75 6.47
C ILE A 86 -6.22 -6.89 7.11
N ARG A 87 -7.12 -7.54 6.38
CA ARG A 87 -7.69 -8.82 6.81
C ARG A 87 -7.04 -9.93 6.01
N PHE A 88 -5.91 -10.43 6.51
CA PHE A 88 -5.38 -11.72 6.06
C PHE A 88 -6.40 -12.80 6.45
N ARG A 89 -6.85 -13.59 5.47
CA ARG A 89 -7.68 -14.78 5.70
C ARG A 89 -6.90 -15.84 6.45
#